data_AF-A0A926E664-F1
#
_entry.id   AF-A0A926E664-F1
#
_cell.length_a   1.000
_cell.length_b   1.000
_cell.length_c   1.000
_cell.angle_alpha   90.00
_cell.angle_beta   90.00
_cell.angle_gamma   90.00
#
_symmetry.space_group_name_H-M   'P 1'
#
loop_
_entity.id
_entity.type
_entity.pdbx_description
1 polymer ?
#
loop_
_entity_poly.entity_id
_entity_poly.type
_entity_poly.pdbx_seq_one_letter_code
_entity_poly.pdbx_strand_id
1 'polypeptide(L)'
;MTEKKKFNSSDKDRKYDFNDFTEIISLLRSPGGCPWDMKQTHETLKECLIEKSGEVISAIDNKDTANLCEELGDLLLQVVMHAQIASEKGYFTINDVIQGVSEKMIRRHPHVFGDVKVSSPEESLQLWQEIKKQEKSK
;
A
#
# COMPACT_ATOMS: atom_id res chain seq x y z
N MET A 1 -3.16 28.47 10.06
CA MET A 1 -2.30 27.86 11.11
C MET A 1 -1.90 26.50 10.59
N THR A 2 -0.60 26.31 10.34
CA THR A 2 -0.07 25.37 9.35
C THR A 2 -0.22 23.90 9.75
N GLU A 3 -0.69 23.06 8.81
CA GLU A 3 -0.87 21.59 8.92
C GLU A 3 0.33 20.88 9.57
N LYS A 4 1.54 21.43 9.41
CA LYS A 4 2.78 20.97 10.06
C LYS A 4 2.74 20.94 11.60
N LYS A 5 1.89 21.75 12.26
CA LYS A 5 1.72 21.70 13.73
C LYS A 5 0.94 20.47 14.20
N LYS A 6 0.24 19.77 13.30
CA LYS A 6 -0.52 18.55 13.60
C LYS A 6 0.41 17.39 13.96
N PHE A 7 1.57 17.28 13.33
CA PHE A 7 2.52 16.18 13.53
C PHE A 7 3.66 16.62 14.46
N ASN A 8 3.39 16.67 15.77
CA ASN A 8 4.40 16.95 16.78
C ASN A 8 4.88 15.63 17.40
N SER A 9 6.18 15.35 17.28
CA SER A 9 6.81 14.13 17.80
C SER A 9 7.00 14.10 19.32
N SER A 10 6.63 15.17 20.04
CA SER A 10 6.74 15.22 21.51
C SER A 10 5.66 14.41 22.24
N ASP A 11 4.60 14.00 21.56
CA ASP A 11 3.54 13.16 22.12
C ASP A 11 3.88 11.68 21.89
N LYS A 12 4.44 11.04 22.92
CA LYS A 12 4.91 9.65 22.86
C LYS A 12 3.78 8.61 22.85
N ASP A 13 2.56 9.01 23.21
CA ASP A 13 1.41 8.10 23.28
C ASP A 13 0.56 8.14 22.00
N ARG A 14 0.87 9.06 21.07
CA ARG A 14 0.16 9.18 19.81
C ARG A 14 0.40 7.97 18.91
N LYS A 15 -0.70 7.42 18.38
CA LYS A 15 -0.68 6.47 17.27
C LYS A 15 -1.12 7.16 15.99
N TYR A 16 -0.38 6.91 14.91
CA TYR A 16 -0.76 7.34 13.57
C TYR A 16 -1.63 6.29 12.90
N ASP A 17 -2.64 6.73 12.17
CA ASP A 17 -3.41 5.88 11.28
C ASP A 17 -2.96 6.04 9.82
N PHE A 18 -3.64 5.35 8.91
CA PHE A 18 -3.30 5.40 7.49
C PHE A 18 -3.51 6.79 6.88
N ASN A 19 -4.54 7.53 7.31
CA ASN A 19 -4.82 8.87 6.79
C ASN A 19 -3.71 9.83 7.23
N ASP A 20 -3.33 9.78 8.50
CA ASP A 20 -2.19 10.52 9.04
C ASP A 20 -0.92 10.22 8.23
N PHE A 21 -0.66 8.95 7.90
CA PHE A 21 0.50 8.57 7.08
C PHE A 21 0.45 9.18 5.67
N THR A 22 -0.69 9.10 4.98
CA THR A 22 -0.83 9.72 3.64
C THR A 22 -0.65 11.24 3.68
N GLU A 23 -1.13 11.90 4.74
CA GLU A 23 -0.95 13.34 4.93
C GLU A 23 0.52 13.69 5.20
N ILE A 24 1.24 12.89 5.99
CA ILE A 24 2.68 13.06 6.22
C ILE A 24 3.44 13.01 4.89
N ILE A 25 3.17 12.01 4.04
CA ILE A 25 3.83 11.88 2.74
C ILE A 25 3.49 13.06 1.81
N SER A 26 2.23 13.50 1.81
CA SER A 26 1.80 14.69 1.07
C SER A 26 2.56 15.95 1.53
N LEU A 27 2.70 16.15 2.84
CA LEU A 27 3.44 17.28 3.41
C LEU A 27 4.94 17.21 3.07
N LEU A 28 5.57 16.03 3.13
CA LEU A 28 6.97 15.85 2.74
C LEU A 28 7.22 16.23 1.28
N ARG A 29 6.24 16.01 0.40
CA ARG A 29 6.36 16.33 -1.03
C ARG A 29 5.79 17.69 -1.43
N SER A 30 5.18 18.42 -0.49
CA SER A 30 4.62 19.76 -0.72
C SER A 30 5.69 20.87 -0.77
N PRO A 31 5.40 22.08 -1.29
CA PRO A 31 6.31 23.22 -1.22
C PRO A 31 6.77 23.52 0.22
N GLY A 32 8.09 23.56 0.43
CA GLY A 32 8.68 23.69 1.76
C GLY A 32 8.69 22.38 2.57
N GLY A 33 8.42 21.24 1.92
CA GLY A 33 8.65 19.89 2.43
C GLY A 33 10.12 19.46 2.32
N CYS A 34 10.35 18.16 2.25
CA CYS A 34 11.67 17.57 2.16
C CYS A 34 12.19 17.59 0.70
N PRO A 35 13.34 18.22 0.40
CA PRO A 35 13.87 18.27 -0.96
C PRO A 35 14.19 16.90 -1.56
N TRP A 36 14.58 15.92 -0.74
CA TRP A 36 14.88 14.57 -1.19
C TRP A 36 13.60 13.84 -1.61
N ASP A 37 12.55 13.92 -0.80
CA ASP A 37 11.25 13.30 -1.10
C ASP A 37 10.64 13.92 -2.35
N MET A 38 10.63 15.27 -2.46
CA MET A 38 10.12 15.98 -3.63
C MET A 38 10.80 15.58 -4.94
N LYS A 39 12.11 15.25 -4.89
CA LYS A 39 12.88 14.87 -6.09
C LYS A 39 12.54 13.46 -6.59
N GLN A 40 11.91 12.62 -5.78
CA GLN A 40 11.60 11.24 -6.17
C GLN A 40 10.57 11.17 -7.30
N THR A 41 10.78 10.19 -8.17
CA THR A 41 9.94 9.82 -9.32
C THR A 41 9.59 8.35 -9.25
N HIS A 42 8.68 7.86 -10.10
CA HIS A 42 8.41 6.42 -10.15
C HIS A 42 9.68 5.63 -10.51
N GLU A 43 10.52 6.19 -11.37
CA GLU A 43 11.73 5.56 -11.87
C GLU A 43 12.80 5.44 -10.78
N THR A 44 12.99 6.48 -9.97
CA THR A 44 14.00 6.50 -8.90
C THR A 44 13.63 5.59 -7.72
N LEU A 45 12.35 5.28 -7.54
CA LEU A 45 11.86 4.44 -6.43
C LEU A 45 11.85 2.93 -6.75
N LYS A 46 12.04 2.53 -8.00
CA LYS A 46 11.97 1.10 -8.40
C LYS A 46 12.95 0.22 -7.64
N GLU A 47 14.18 0.67 -7.45
CA GLU A 47 15.23 -0.09 -6.77
C GLU A 47 14.85 -0.32 -5.30
N CYS A 48 14.40 0.74 -4.62
CA CYS A 48 13.93 0.65 -3.25
C CYS A 48 12.74 -0.31 -3.10
N LEU A 49 11.79 -0.31 -4.05
CA LEU A 49 10.67 -1.26 -4.03
C LEU A 49 11.13 -2.72 -4.12
N ILE A 50 12.15 -3.01 -4.94
CA ILE A 50 12.74 -4.36 -5.06
C ILE A 50 13.44 -4.75 -3.76
N GLU A 51 14.25 -3.85 -3.21
CA GLU A 51 14.99 -4.05 -1.95
C GLU A 51 14.03 -4.34 -0.79
N LYS A 52 13.03 -3.49 -0.57
CA LYS A 52 12.03 -3.66 0.51
C LYS A 52 11.19 -4.92 0.35
N SER A 53 10.89 -5.32 -0.89
CA SER A 53 10.25 -6.62 -1.13
C SER A 53 11.16 -7.79 -0.71
N GLY A 54 12.46 -7.69 -0.95
CA GLY A 54 13.45 -8.67 -0.50
C GLY A 54 13.62 -8.72 1.01
N GLU A 55 13.60 -7.57 1.68
CA GLU A 55 13.70 -7.49 3.15
C GLU A 55 12.47 -8.07 3.84
N VAL A 56 11.26 -7.85 3.31
CA VAL A 56 10.04 -8.53 3.77
C VAL A 56 10.18 -10.05 3.66
N ILE A 57 10.68 -10.56 2.52
CA ILE A 57 10.90 -12.01 2.34
C ILE A 57 11.91 -12.54 3.35
N SER A 58 13.04 -11.85 3.52
CA SER A 58 14.07 -12.20 4.50
C SER A 58 13.52 -12.25 5.92
N ALA A 59 12.68 -11.28 6.31
CA ALA A 59 12.04 -11.25 7.63
C ALA A 59 11.11 -12.46 7.84
N ILE A 60 10.35 -12.85 6.81
CA ILE A 60 9.50 -14.05 6.82
C ILE A 60 10.34 -15.32 7.00
N ASP A 61 11.40 -15.48 6.19
CA ASP A 61 12.26 -16.66 6.20
C ASP A 61 12.96 -16.84 7.55
N ASN A 62 13.37 -15.73 8.16
CA ASN A 62 14.00 -15.71 9.48
C ASN A 62 13.01 -15.77 10.64
N LYS A 63 11.69 -15.78 10.38
CA LYS A 63 10.62 -15.70 11.39
C LYS A 63 10.77 -14.50 12.33
N ASP A 64 11.35 -13.42 11.84
CA ASP A 64 11.55 -12.19 12.60
C ASP A 64 10.30 -11.32 12.48
N THR A 65 9.39 -11.48 13.44
CA THR A 65 8.12 -10.73 13.45
C THR A 65 8.30 -9.23 13.68
N ALA A 66 9.37 -8.82 14.36
CA ALA A 66 9.63 -7.41 14.61
C ALA A 66 10.11 -6.75 13.32
N ASN A 67 11.10 -7.36 12.67
CA ASN A 67 11.59 -6.89 11.38
C ASN A 67 10.50 -6.95 10.30
N LEU A 68 9.67 -7.99 10.29
CA LEU A 68 8.55 -8.08 9.35
C LEU A 68 7.59 -6.88 9.46
N CYS A 69 7.32 -6.41 10.69
CA CYS A 69 6.46 -5.25 10.89
C CYS A 69 7.09 -3.96 10.33
N GLU A 70 8.41 -3.79 10.50
CA GLU A 70 9.17 -2.65 9.97
C GLU A 70 9.17 -2.66 8.44
N GLU A 71 9.54 -3.79 7.83
CA GLU A 71 9.67 -3.89 6.37
C GLU A 71 8.33 -3.82 5.63
N LEU A 72 7.24 -4.30 6.24
CA LEU A 72 5.90 -4.08 5.71
C LEU A 72 5.51 -2.59 5.73
N GLY A 73 5.99 -1.84 6.73
CA GLY A 73 5.85 -0.38 6.79
C GLY A 73 6.61 0.31 5.66
N ASP A 74 7.84 -0.11 5.40
CA ASP A 74 8.65 0.42 4.29
C ASP A 74 8.05 0.08 2.92
N LEU A 75 7.49 -1.11 2.76
CA LEU A 75 6.77 -1.47 1.54
C LEU A 75 5.49 -0.63 1.37
N LEU A 76 4.77 -0.35 2.46
CA LEU A 76 3.62 0.56 2.45
C LEU A 76 4.02 1.99 2.07
N LEU A 77 5.18 2.47 2.56
CA LEU A 77 5.74 3.76 2.17
C LEU A 77 5.93 3.86 0.66
N GLN A 78 6.46 2.81 0.01
CA GLN A 78 6.60 2.81 -1.44
C GLN A 78 5.24 2.95 -2.15
N VAL A 79 4.21 2.20 -1.72
CA VAL A 79 2.86 2.30 -2.31
C VAL A 79 2.30 3.72 -2.19
N VAL A 80 2.40 4.33 -1.01
CA VAL A 80 1.89 5.70 -0.76
C VAL A 80 2.70 6.74 -1.53
N MET A 81 4.03 6.62 -1.62
CA MET A 81 4.88 7.50 -2.42
C MET A 81 4.52 7.46 -3.90
N HIS A 82 4.34 6.27 -4.48
CA HIS A 82 3.90 6.14 -5.88
C HIS A 82 2.51 6.75 -6.09
N ALA A 83 1.56 6.52 -5.17
CA ALA A 83 0.24 7.12 -5.26
C ALA A 83 0.27 8.66 -5.15
N GLN A 84 1.12 9.21 -4.27
CA GLN A 84 1.29 10.65 -4.12
C GLN A 84 1.91 11.28 -5.38
N ILE A 85 2.96 10.68 -5.96
CA ILE A 85 3.57 11.12 -7.23
C ILE A 85 2.55 11.09 -8.38
N ALA A 86 1.71 10.07 -8.44
CA ALA A 86 0.66 9.96 -9.47
C ALA A 86 -0.44 11.01 -9.28
N SER A 87 -0.82 11.28 -8.03
CA SER A 87 -1.83 12.28 -7.69
C SER A 87 -1.36 13.69 -8.03
N GLU A 88 -0.09 14.01 -7.82
CA GLU A 88 0.51 15.30 -8.21
C GLU A 88 0.43 15.57 -9.72
N LYS A 89 0.37 14.51 -10.53
CA LYS A 89 0.23 14.58 -11.99
C LYS A 89 -1.21 14.43 -12.48
N GLY A 90 -2.18 14.26 -11.56
CA GLY A 90 -3.58 14.07 -11.90
C GLY A 90 -3.91 12.71 -12.53
N TYR A 91 -3.10 11.67 -12.28
CA TYR A 91 -3.32 10.34 -12.86
C TYR A 91 -4.23 9.45 -12.01
N PHE A 92 -3.86 9.22 -10.75
CA PHE A 92 -4.63 8.46 -9.78
C PHE A 92 -4.19 8.80 -8.36
N THR A 93 -5.02 8.46 -7.39
CA THR A 93 -4.82 8.71 -5.96
C THR A 93 -4.62 7.41 -5.19
N ILE A 94 -4.26 7.50 -3.91
CA ILE A 94 -4.22 6.34 -3.03
C ILE A 94 -5.61 5.68 -2.87
N ASN A 95 -6.68 6.47 -2.95
CA ASN A 95 -8.05 5.96 -2.89
C ASN A 95 -8.38 5.14 -4.14
N ASP A 96 -7.90 5.51 -5.32
CA ASP A 96 -8.08 4.72 -6.54
C ASP A 96 -7.33 3.38 -6.46
N VAL A 97 -6.13 3.37 -5.88
CA VAL A 97 -5.36 2.14 -5.61
C VAL A 97 -6.14 1.23 -4.67
N ILE A 98 -6.65 1.78 -3.56
CA ILE A 98 -7.45 1.05 -2.56
C ILE A 98 -8.76 0.55 -3.15
N GLN A 99 -9.44 1.36 -3.95
CA GLN A 99 -10.68 0.98 -4.63
C GLN A 99 -10.43 -0.22 -5.54
N GLY A 100 -9.41 -0.15 -6.40
CA GLY A 100 -9.10 -1.22 -7.35
C GLY A 100 -8.73 -2.54 -6.67
N VAL A 101 -7.97 -2.50 -5.56
CA VAL A 101 -7.69 -3.74 -4.81
C VAL A 101 -8.92 -4.23 -4.04
N SER A 102 -9.71 -3.34 -3.44
CA SER A 102 -10.93 -3.70 -2.69
C SER A 102 -11.97 -4.37 -3.58
N GLU A 103 -12.32 -3.76 -4.72
CA GLU A 103 -13.26 -4.33 -5.68
C GLU A 103 -12.79 -5.70 -6.21
N LYS A 104 -11.48 -5.81 -6.51
CA LYS A 104 -10.87 -7.08 -6.93
C LYS A 104 -11.01 -8.14 -5.84
N MET A 105 -10.75 -7.80 -4.58
CA MET A 105 -10.85 -8.76 -3.47
C MET A 105 -12.30 -9.19 -3.23
N ILE A 106 -13.27 -8.26 -3.24
CA ILE A 106 -14.69 -8.59 -3.08
C ILE A 106 -15.16 -9.51 -4.21
N ARG A 107 -14.89 -9.12 -5.45
CA ARG A 107 -15.34 -9.84 -6.65
C ARG A 107 -14.75 -11.25 -6.77
N ARG A 108 -13.48 -11.43 -6.38
CA ARG A 108 -12.81 -12.74 -6.47
C ARG A 108 -13.05 -13.64 -5.26
N HIS A 109 -13.76 -13.16 -4.24
CA HIS A 109 -14.18 -13.96 -3.09
C HIS A 109 -15.72 -13.99 -2.96
N PRO A 110 -16.46 -14.46 -3.99
CA PRO A 110 -17.92 -14.54 -3.91
C PRO A 110 -18.38 -15.58 -2.87
N HIS A 111 -17.48 -16.41 -2.35
CA HIS A 111 -17.75 -17.33 -1.25
C HIS A 111 -17.68 -16.68 0.14
N VAL A 112 -17.12 -15.47 0.22
CA VAL A 112 -17.12 -14.65 1.43
C VAL A 112 -18.17 -13.54 1.33
N PHE A 113 -18.27 -12.89 0.17
CA PHE A 113 -19.10 -11.69 -0.03
C PHE A 113 -20.38 -11.93 -0.86
N GLY A 114 -20.71 -13.17 -1.18
CA GLY A 114 -21.88 -13.56 -1.94
C GLY A 114 -22.38 -14.95 -1.55
N ASP A 115 -23.10 -15.61 -2.46
CA ASP A 115 -23.82 -16.87 -2.17
C ASP A 115 -23.09 -18.14 -2.64
N VAL A 116 -21.86 -18.02 -3.18
CA VAL A 116 -21.11 -19.18 -3.65
C VAL A 116 -20.61 -19.98 -2.45
N LYS A 117 -20.76 -21.30 -2.47
CA LYS A 117 -20.18 -22.16 -1.43
C LYS A 117 -18.87 -22.76 -1.90
N VAL A 118 -17.89 -22.72 -1.01
CA VAL A 118 -16.57 -23.31 -1.18
C VAL A 118 -16.28 -24.12 0.08
N SER A 119 -15.85 -25.36 -0.09
CA SER A 119 -15.69 -26.33 1.00
C SER A 119 -14.22 -26.65 1.29
N SER A 120 -13.28 -26.16 0.48
CA SER A 120 -11.86 -26.38 0.69
C SER A 120 -10.97 -25.23 0.17
N PRO A 121 -9.72 -25.10 0.65
CA PRO A 121 -8.76 -24.15 0.10
C PRO A 121 -8.50 -24.35 -1.40
N GLU A 122 -8.49 -25.59 -1.87
CA GLU A 122 -8.29 -25.94 -3.29
C GLU A 122 -9.44 -25.42 -4.15
N GLU A 123 -10.69 -25.60 -3.70
CA GLU A 123 -11.87 -25.05 -4.37
C GLU A 123 -11.82 -23.50 -4.39
N SER A 124 -11.38 -22.87 -3.29
CA SER A 124 -11.22 -21.41 -3.22
C SER A 124 -10.19 -20.92 -4.24
N LEU A 125 -9.04 -21.61 -4.35
CA LEU A 125 -7.99 -21.28 -5.30
C LEU A 125 -8.45 -21.48 -6.74
N GLN A 126 -9.16 -22.58 -7.05
CA GLN A 126 -9.70 -22.84 -8.38
C GLN A 126 -10.68 -21.73 -8.80
N LEU A 127 -11.59 -21.36 -7.91
CA LEU A 127 -12.55 -20.28 -8.14
C LEU A 127 -11.84 -18.93 -8.38
N TRP A 128 -10.82 -18.62 -7.58
CA TRP A 128 -10.00 -17.42 -7.76
C TRP A 128 -9.34 -17.37 -9.14
N GLN A 129 -8.75 -18.49 -9.60
CA GLN A 129 -8.11 -18.55 -10.92
C GLN A 129 -9.12 -18.44 -12.07
N GLU A 130 -10.29 -19.06 -11.93
CA GLU A 130 -11.37 -18.98 -12.93
C GLU A 130 -11.87 -17.55 -13.10
N ILE A 131 -12.20 -16.86 -12.00
CA ILE A 131 -12.61 -15.44 -12.04
C ILE A 131 -11.48 -14.60 -12.64
N LYS A 132 -10.23 -14.79 -12.22
CA LYS A 132 -9.07 -14.08 -12.77
C LYS A 132 -8.90 -14.29 -14.28
N LYS A 133 -9.22 -15.47 -14.81
CA LYS A 133 -9.15 -15.77 -16.25
C LYS A 133 -10.23 -15.01 -17.02
N GLN A 134 -11.46 -15.03 -16.54
CA GLN A 134 -12.59 -14.30 -17.14
C GLN A 134 -12.34 -12.79 -17.22
N GLU A 135 -11.66 -12.23 -16.22
CA GLU A 135 -11.27 -10.82 -16.20
C GLU A 135 -10.29 -10.41 -17.30
N LYS A 136 -9.35 -11.30 -17.64
CA LYS A 136 -8.32 -11.05 -18.67
C LYS A 136 -8.82 -11.26 -20.09
N SER A 137 -9.98 -11.90 -20.24
CA SER A 137 -10.61 -12.16 -21.55
C SER A 137 -11.60 -11.07 -21.96
N LYS A 138 -11.75 -10.01 -21.17
CA LYS A 138 -12.49 -8.78 -21.50
C LYS A 138 -11.52 -7.71 -21.98
#